data_AF-A0A925H429-F1
#
_entry.id   AF-A0A925H429-F1
#
_cell.length_a   1.000
_cell.length_b   1.000
_cell.length_c   1.000
_cell.angle_alpha   90.00
_cell.angle_beta   90.00
_cell.angle_gamma   90.00
#
_symmetry.space_group_name_H-M   'P 1'
#
loop_
_entity.id
_entity.type
_entity.pdbx_description
1 polymer ?
#
loop_
_entity_poly.entity_id
_entity_poly.type
_entity_poly.pdbx_seq_one_letter_code
_entity_poly.pdbx_strand_id
1 'polypeptide(L)'
;MNAYTETHAAAYPSEYLAGIDLHNAGEFHAAHDAWEDRWRDDCGAREKLFLQALIQSTVVFHHIEIGRRGAARRMYGMAKEKFARLGAEHFMSLDITDYLARLARALSWLEEAADPREAAPPADFAAPLIILLPEVTEYD
;
A
#
# COMPACT_ATOMS: atom_id res chain seq x y z
N MET A 1 -6.20 -13.30 12.58
CA MET A 1 -4.76 -12.98 12.64
C MET A 1 -4.69 -11.47 12.71
N ASN A 2 -4.02 -10.89 13.71
CA ASN A 2 -3.92 -9.44 13.81
C ASN A 2 -2.92 -8.93 12.77
N ALA A 3 -3.16 -7.74 12.21
CA ALA A 3 -2.30 -7.16 11.17
C ALA A 3 -0.91 -6.78 11.69
N TYR A 4 -0.77 -6.57 13.01
CA TYR A 4 0.47 -6.23 13.70
C TYR A 4 0.37 -6.64 15.19
N THR A 5 1.48 -6.48 15.93
CA THR A 5 1.61 -6.85 17.36
C THR A 5 1.65 -5.62 18.28
N GLU A 6 1.52 -5.81 19.59
CA GLU A 6 1.69 -4.71 20.56
C GLU A 6 3.09 -4.06 20.49
N THR A 7 4.12 -4.83 20.16
CA THR A 7 5.48 -4.30 19.96
C THR A 7 5.52 -3.32 18.79
N HIS A 8 4.78 -3.59 17.70
CA HIS A 8 4.64 -2.64 16.59
C HIS A 8 3.92 -1.37 17.03
N ALA A 9 2.85 -1.49 17.83
CA ALA A 9 2.11 -0.36 18.39
C ALA A 9 2.99 0.56 19.25
N ALA A 10 4.02 0.01 19.90
CA ALA A 10 5.00 0.80 20.64
C ALA A 10 6.14 1.36 19.76
N ALA A 11 6.42 0.75 18.60
CA ALA A 11 7.60 1.05 17.79
C ALA A 11 7.33 1.98 16.58
N TYR A 12 6.11 2.01 16.06
CA TYR A 12 5.79 2.73 14.82
C TYR A 12 4.80 3.88 15.03
N PRO A 13 4.81 4.90 14.14
CA PRO A 13 3.85 5.98 14.17
C PRO A 13 2.41 5.46 14.14
N SER A 14 1.52 6.10 14.90
CA SER A 14 0.12 5.70 15.00
C SER A 14 -0.61 5.74 13.66
N GLU A 15 -0.25 6.69 12.81
CA GLU A 15 -0.74 6.93 11.46
C GLU A 15 -0.42 5.75 10.53
N TYR A 16 0.77 5.16 10.69
CA TYR A 16 1.16 3.99 9.90
C TYR A 16 0.24 2.81 10.20
N LEU A 17 0.01 2.53 11.47
CA LEU A 17 -0.84 1.42 11.92
C LEU A 17 -2.33 1.68 11.60
N ALA A 18 -2.79 2.91 11.80
CA ALA A 18 -4.15 3.31 11.45
C ALA A 18 -4.43 3.11 9.95
N GLY A 19 -3.50 3.48 9.07
CA GLY A 19 -3.66 3.24 7.64
C GLY A 19 -3.66 1.75 7.27
N ILE A 20 -2.92 0.89 8.00
CA ILE A 20 -3.00 -0.58 7.82
C ILE A 20 -4.39 -1.08 8.17
N ASP A 21 -4.94 -0.68 9.32
CA ASP A 21 -6.27 -1.08 9.76
C ASP A 21 -7.36 -0.62 8.76
N LEU A 22 -7.27 0.62 8.29
CA LEU A 22 -8.18 1.20 7.31
C LEU A 22 -8.07 0.50 5.95
N HIS A 23 -6.86 0.25 5.44
CA HIS A 23 -6.65 -0.46 4.17
C HIS A 23 -7.24 -1.89 4.24
N ASN A 24 -6.99 -2.59 5.35
CA ASN A 24 -7.50 -3.94 5.57
C ASN A 24 -9.04 -3.97 5.74
N ALA A 25 -9.65 -2.87 6.18
CA ALA A 25 -11.09 -2.70 6.25
C ALA A 25 -11.73 -2.28 4.90
N GLY A 26 -10.92 -1.99 3.87
CA GLY A 26 -11.40 -1.47 2.58
C GLY A 26 -11.64 0.04 2.56
N GLU A 27 -11.28 0.77 3.62
CA GLU A 27 -11.42 2.22 3.73
C GLU A 27 -10.22 2.94 3.08
N PHE A 28 -10.00 2.68 1.79
CA PHE A 28 -8.75 3.03 1.10
C PHE A 28 -8.45 4.53 1.05
N HIS A 29 -9.46 5.39 0.95
CA HIS A 29 -9.25 6.84 0.99
C HIS A 29 -8.85 7.32 2.38
N ALA A 30 -9.46 6.77 3.43
CA ALA A 30 -9.08 7.08 4.81
C ALA A 30 -7.67 6.55 5.14
N ALA A 31 -7.30 5.38 4.63
CA ALA A 31 -5.94 4.84 4.75
C ALA A 31 -4.91 5.75 4.06
N HIS A 32 -5.23 6.26 2.87
CA HIS A 32 -4.44 7.28 2.19
C HIS A 32 -4.22 8.50 3.09
N ASP A 33 -5.28 9.06 3.66
CA ASP A 33 -5.20 10.29 4.46
C ASP A 33 -4.36 10.08 5.73
N ALA A 34 -4.54 8.95 6.42
CA ALA A 34 -3.74 8.60 7.60
C ALA A 34 -2.24 8.55 7.29
N TRP A 35 -1.84 7.85 6.22
CA TRP A 35 -0.43 7.82 5.83
C TRP A 35 0.07 9.14 5.26
N GLU A 36 -0.78 9.94 4.63
CA GLU A 36 -0.42 11.25 4.11
C GLU A 36 -0.09 12.23 5.25
N ASP A 37 -0.81 12.16 6.38
CA ASP A 37 -0.51 12.92 7.60
C ASP A 37 0.95 12.66 8.04
N ARG A 38 1.32 11.38 8.21
CA ARG A 38 2.71 11.02 8.58
C ARG A 38 3.72 11.38 7.49
N TRP A 39 3.37 11.23 6.22
CA TRP A 39 4.23 11.56 5.10
C TRP A 39 4.55 13.06 5.03
N ARG A 40 3.61 13.93 5.42
CA ARG A 40 3.79 15.38 5.48
C ARG A 40 4.74 15.83 6.58
N ASP A 41 4.85 15.07 7.66
CA ASP A 41 5.76 15.35 8.76
C ASP A 41 7.24 15.26 8.35
N ASP A 42 8.10 15.74 9.26
CA ASP A 42 9.54 15.58 9.17
C ASP A 42 9.93 14.12 9.53
N CYS A 43 9.99 13.28 8.51
CA CYS A 43 10.38 11.88 8.58
C CYS A 43 11.63 11.61 7.73
N GLY A 44 12.30 10.49 8.01
CA GLY A 44 13.48 10.07 7.25
C GLY A 44 13.17 9.93 5.76
N ALA A 45 14.15 10.18 4.89
CA ALA A 45 13.94 10.15 3.44
C ALA A 45 13.43 8.79 2.92
N ARG A 46 13.85 7.69 3.55
CA ARG A 46 13.40 6.33 3.22
C ARG A 46 11.96 6.10 3.67
N GLU A 47 11.61 6.48 4.90
CA GLU A 47 10.24 6.43 5.41
C GLU A 47 9.29 7.25 4.54
N LYS A 48 9.69 8.46 4.16
CA LYS A 48 8.90 9.32 3.26
C LYS A 48 8.67 8.65 1.90
N LEU A 49 9.68 7.98 1.34
CA LEU A 49 9.56 7.25 0.08
C LEU A 49 8.64 6.02 0.23
N PHE A 50 8.76 5.29 1.33
CA PHE A 50 7.95 4.12 1.66
C PHE A 50 6.47 4.49 1.85
N LEU A 51 6.16 5.48 2.68
CA LEU A 51 4.80 5.96 2.88
C LEU A 51 4.18 6.45 1.57
N GLN A 52 4.96 7.16 0.75
CA GLN A 52 4.48 7.57 -0.56
C GLN A 52 4.16 6.39 -1.49
N ALA A 53 4.90 5.28 -1.38
CA ALA A 53 4.60 4.06 -2.11
C ALA A 53 3.29 3.41 -1.63
N LEU A 54 3.07 3.34 -0.30
CA LEU A 54 1.84 2.81 0.32
C LEU A 54 0.60 3.65 -0.02
N ILE A 55 0.70 4.96 0.12
CA ILE A 55 -0.35 5.92 -0.27
C ILE A 55 -0.77 5.66 -1.73
N GLN A 56 0.21 5.52 -2.62
CA GLN A 56 -0.04 5.29 -4.03
C GLN A 56 -0.58 3.89 -4.31
N SER A 57 -0.11 2.82 -3.64
CA SER A 57 -0.61 1.45 -3.85
C SER A 57 -2.03 1.26 -3.32
N THR A 58 -2.41 1.99 -2.28
CA THR A 58 -3.72 1.89 -1.65
C THR A 58 -4.79 2.70 -2.36
N VAL A 59 -4.47 3.93 -2.79
CA VAL A 59 -5.43 4.75 -3.53
C VAL A 59 -5.79 4.15 -4.90
N VAL A 60 -5.00 3.16 -5.40
CA VAL A 60 -5.39 2.33 -6.55
C VAL A 60 -6.77 1.74 -6.36
N PHE A 61 -7.04 1.15 -5.19
CA PHE A 61 -8.29 0.46 -4.91
C PHE A 61 -9.45 1.45 -4.80
N HIS A 62 -9.25 2.58 -4.13
CA HIS A 62 -10.23 3.67 -4.14
C HIS A 62 -10.58 4.13 -5.56
N HIS A 63 -9.56 4.33 -6.41
CA HIS A 63 -9.78 4.71 -7.80
C HIS A 63 -10.53 3.65 -8.62
N ILE A 64 -10.36 2.36 -8.32
CA ILE A 64 -11.13 1.29 -8.93
C ILE A 64 -12.61 1.38 -8.52
N GLU A 65 -12.90 1.59 -7.23
CA GLU A 65 -14.26 1.70 -6.69
C GLU A 65 -15.05 2.83 -7.33
N ILE A 66 -14.42 3.99 -7.54
CA ILE A 66 -15.07 5.15 -8.17
C ILE A 66 -14.95 5.16 -9.70
N GLY A 67 -14.56 4.04 -10.32
CA GLY A 67 -14.51 3.87 -11.78
C GLY A 67 -13.37 4.60 -12.48
N ARG A 68 -12.39 5.15 -11.75
CA ARG A 68 -11.22 5.87 -12.28
C ARG A 68 -10.04 4.93 -12.57
N ARG A 69 -10.28 3.85 -13.32
CA ARG A 69 -9.28 2.79 -13.60
C ARG A 69 -8.01 3.28 -14.30
N GLY A 70 -8.11 4.29 -15.17
CA GLY A 70 -6.93 4.91 -15.78
C GLY A 70 -6.02 5.59 -14.74
N ALA A 71 -6.61 6.23 -13.73
CA ALA A 71 -5.85 6.80 -12.61
C ALA A 71 -5.30 5.70 -11.71
N ALA A 72 -6.08 4.65 -11.44
CA ALA A 72 -5.64 3.47 -10.68
C ALA A 72 -4.37 2.84 -11.29
N ARG A 73 -4.36 2.58 -12.61
CA ARG A 73 -3.18 2.02 -13.30
C ARG A 73 -1.95 2.94 -13.18
N ARG A 74 -2.15 4.26 -13.27
CA ARG A 74 -1.08 5.24 -13.10
C ARG A 74 -0.51 5.23 -11.68
N MET A 75 -1.37 5.23 -10.65
CA MET A 75 -0.94 5.18 -9.25
C MET A 75 -0.17 3.89 -8.95
N TYR A 76 -0.64 2.76 -9.48
CA TYR A 76 0.04 1.49 -9.34
C TYR A 76 1.45 1.50 -9.95
N GLY A 77 1.60 2.06 -11.16
CA GLY A 77 2.92 2.24 -11.78
C GLY A 77 3.89 3.06 -10.92
N MET A 78 3.43 4.20 -10.38
CA MET A 78 4.26 5.05 -9.52
C MET A 78 4.59 4.39 -8.17
N ALA A 79 3.66 3.64 -7.58
CA ALA A 79 3.92 2.88 -6.37
C ALA A 79 5.06 1.87 -6.58
N LYS A 80 5.02 1.12 -7.69
CA LYS A 80 6.08 0.17 -8.07
C LYS A 80 7.43 0.87 -8.24
N GLU A 81 7.47 2.01 -8.91
CA GLU A 81 8.70 2.80 -9.06
C GLU A 81 9.27 3.22 -7.70
N LYS A 82 8.42 3.58 -6.72
CA LYS A 82 8.88 3.99 -5.38
C LYS A 82 9.39 2.82 -4.56
N PHE A 83 8.69 1.68 -4.57
CA PHE A 83 9.19 0.47 -3.92
C PHE A 83 10.51 0.01 -4.53
N ALA A 84 10.64 0.05 -5.87
CA ALA A 84 11.90 -0.28 -6.55
C ALA A 84 13.03 0.69 -6.15
N ARG A 85 12.75 1.98 -6.03
CA ARG A 85 13.72 2.99 -5.57
C ARG A 85 14.10 2.84 -4.09
N LEU A 86 13.16 2.40 -3.25
CA LEU A 86 13.45 2.09 -1.84
C LEU A 86 14.43 0.91 -1.74
N GLY A 87 14.32 -0.06 -2.65
CA GLY A 87 15.30 -1.13 -2.81
C GLY A 87 15.42 -2.08 -1.61
N ALA A 88 14.36 -2.16 -0.79
CA ALA A 88 14.33 -2.97 0.41
C ALA A 88 13.34 -4.13 0.24
N GLU A 89 13.74 -5.32 0.69
CA GLU A 89 12.84 -6.49 0.77
C GLU A 89 11.83 -6.33 1.90
N HIS A 90 12.24 -5.67 2.99
CA HIS A 90 11.43 -5.39 4.16
C HIS A 90 11.63 -3.93 4.60
N PHE A 91 10.56 -3.26 5.02
CA PHE A 91 10.65 -1.93 5.61
C PHE A 91 9.48 -1.70 6.56
N MET A 92 9.73 -1.16 7.76
CA MET A 92 8.72 -1.00 8.82
C MET A 92 7.87 -2.28 9.03
N SER A 93 8.56 -3.42 9.07
CA SER A 93 8.01 -4.79 9.20
C SER A 93 7.06 -5.23 8.08
N LEU A 94 6.89 -4.47 7.01
CA LEU A 94 6.19 -4.95 5.82
C LEU A 94 7.15 -5.79 4.97
N ASP A 95 6.75 -7.00 4.62
CA ASP A 95 7.36 -7.76 3.52
C ASP A 95 6.92 -7.14 2.19
N ILE A 96 7.79 -6.29 1.63
CA ILE A 96 7.54 -5.55 0.40
C ILE A 96 7.49 -6.52 -0.79
N THR A 97 8.29 -7.59 -0.75
CA THR A 97 8.35 -8.58 -1.82
C THR A 97 7.03 -9.32 -1.93
N ASP A 98 6.52 -9.84 -0.82
CA ASP A 98 5.21 -10.50 -0.77
C ASP A 98 4.07 -9.51 -1.09
N TYR A 99 4.10 -8.30 -0.53
CA TYR A 99 3.08 -7.29 -0.80
C TYR A 99 3.00 -6.92 -2.29
N LEU A 100 4.14 -6.70 -2.95
CA LEU A 100 4.21 -6.45 -4.39
C LEU A 100 3.72 -7.64 -5.21
N ALA A 101 4.06 -8.87 -4.82
CA ALA A 101 3.58 -10.08 -5.51
C ALA A 101 2.05 -10.20 -5.43
N ARG A 102 1.47 -9.89 -4.27
CA ARG A 102 0.01 -9.89 -4.08
C ARG A 102 -0.68 -8.76 -4.84
N LEU A 103 -0.09 -7.56 -4.86
CA LEU A 103 -0.58 -6.45 -5.69
C LEU A 103 -0.57 -6.83 -7.18
N ALA A 104 0.53 -7.42 -7.68
CA ALA A 104 0.64 -7.86 -9.06
C ALA A 104 -0.44 -8.87 -9.42
N ARG A 105 -0.74 -9.83 -8.54
CA ARG A 105 -1.83 -10.78 -8.72
C ARG A 105 -3.21 -10.09 -8.73
N ALA A 106 -3.45 -9.19 -7.80
CA ALA A 106 -4.75 -8.51 -7.66
C ALA A 106 -5.04 -7.53 -8.81
N LEU A 107 -3.99 -6.94 -9.40
CA LEU A 107 -4.08 -5.86 -10.38
C LEU A 107 -3.70 -6.26 -11.80
N SER A 108 -3.39 -7.55 -12.06
CA SER A 108 -2.98 -8.02 -13.40
C SER A 108 -4.02 -7.67 -14.47
N TRP A 109 -5.31 -7.87 -14.19
CA TRP A 109 -6.42 -7.53 -15.10
C TRP A 109 -6.44 -6.04 -15.50
N LEU A 110 -5.98 -5.16 -14.61
CA LEU A 110 -5.94 -3.72 -14.85
C LEU A 110 -4.65 -3.32 -15.58
N GLU A 111 -3.53 -3.94 -15.21
CA GLU A 111 -2.21 -3.68 -15.77
C GLU A 111 -2.12 -4.16 -17.23
N GLU A 112 -2.61 -5.37 -17.52
CA GLU A 112 -2.54 -6.02 -18.83
C GLU A 112 -3.59 -5.51 -19.83
N ALA A 113 -4.60 -4.78 -19.36
CA ALA A 113 -5.64 -4.24 -20.21
C ALA A 113 -5.09 -3.21 -21.21
N ALA A 114 -5.49 -3.34 -22.48
CA ALA A 114 -5.15 -2.39 -23.54
C ALA A 114 -5.64 -0.97 -23.20
N ASP A 115 -6.93 -0.82 -22.86
CA ASP A 115 -7.47 0.38 -22.22
C ASP A 115 -7.93 0.06 -20.79
N PRO A 116 -7.30 0.64 -19.74
CA PRO A 116 -7.69 0.38 -18.37
C PRO A 116 -9.12 0.87 -18.06
N ARG A 117 -9.67 1.79 -18.84
CA ARG A 117 -11.04 2.32 -18.63
C ARG A 117 -12.11 1.28 -18.91
N GLU A 118 -11.83 0.36 -19.82
CA GLU A 118 -12.73 -0.73 -20.23
C GLU A 118 -12.48 -2.03 -19.46
N ALA A 119 -11.39 -2.10 -18.70
CA ALA A 119 -11.03 -3.28 -17.92
C ALA A 119 -12.08 -3.56 -16.83
N ALA A 120 -12.38 -4.84 -16.61
CA ALA A 120 -13.29 -5.30 -15.57
C ALA A 120 -12.54 -6.13 -14.53
N PRO A 121 -12.76 -5.89 -13.22
CA PRO A 121 -12.17 -6.72 -12.18
C PRO A 121 -12.73 -8.16 -12.25
N PRO A 122 -11.91 -9.17 -11.90
CA PRO A 122 -12.41 -10.53 -11.73
C PRO A 122 -13.41 -10.63 -10.57
N ALA A 123 -14.22 -11.69 -10.55
CA ALA A 123 -15.29 -11.85 -9.56
C ALA A 123 -14.77 -11.97 -8.11
N ASP A 124 -13.54 -12.44 -7.93
CA ASP A 124 -12.84 -12.59 -6.66
C ASP A 124 -11.85 -11.44 -6.39
N PHE A 125 -12.00 -10.30 -7.09
CA PHE A 125 -11.16 -9.13 -6.90
C PHE A 125 -11.21 -8.64 -5.45
N ALA A 126 -10.04 -8.58 -4.81
CA ALA A 126 -9.86 -8.03 -3.48
C ALA A 126 -8.49 -7.35 -3.38
N ALA A 127 -8.43 -6.28 -2.58
CA ALA A 127 -7.15 -5.71 -2.19
C ALA A 127 -6.38 -6.70 -1.30
N PRO A 128 -5.05 -6.81 -1.44
CA PRO A 128 -4.27 -7.64 -0.54
C PRO A 128 -4.26 -7.05 0.86
N LEU A 129 -4.51 -7.89 1.86
CA LEU A 129 -4.33 -7.52 3.25
C LEU A 129 -2.85 -7.21 3.53
N ILE A 130 -2.62 -6.18 4.33
CA ILE A 130 -1.31 -5.83 4.88
C ILE A 130 -1.19 -6.49 6.25
N ILE A 131 -0.21 -7.36 6.40
CA ILE A 131 0.12 -8.04 7.65
C ILE A 131 1.63 -7.85 7.84
N LEU A 132 2.03 -7.28 8.97
CA LEU A 132 3.43 -7.08 9.31
C LEU A 132 4.08 -8.40 9.73
N LEU A 133 5.37 -8.53 9.45
CA LEU A 133 6.22 -9.56 10.04
C LEU A 133 6.12 -9.51 11.58
N PRO A 134 6.25 -10.64 12.29
CA PRO A 134 6.08 -10.66 13.74
C PRO A 134 7.08 -9.79 14.49
N GLU A 135 8.31 -9.70 13.99
CA GLU A 135 9.40 -8.92 14.56
C GLU A 135 9.43 -7.50 14.02
N VAL A 136 9.63 -6.53 14.92
CA VAL A 136 9.90 -5.15 14.54
C VAL A 136 11.24 -5.07 13.81
N THR A 137 11.23 -4.67 12.55
CA THR A 137 12.45 -4.37 11.79
C THR A 137 12.94 -2.97 12.12
N GLU A 138 14.24 -2.81 12.34
CA GLU A 138 14.89 -1.49 12.34
C GLU A 138 14.68 -0.81 10.97
N TYR A 139 14.44 0.49 11.00
CA TYR A 139 14.27 1.32 9.81
C TYR A 139 14.85 2.72 10.08
N ASP A 140 15.57 3.22 9.09
CA ASP A 140 16.42 4.42 9.14
C ASP A 140 15.86 5.57 8.29
#